data_AF-A0A0F9GIN5-F1
#
_entry.id   AF-A0A0F9GIN5-F1
#
_cell.length_a   1.000
_cell.length_b   1.000
_cell.length_c   1.000
_cell.angle_alpha   90.00
_cell.angle_beta   90.00
_cell.angle_gamma   90.00
#
_symmetry.space_group_name_H-M   'P 1'
#
loop_
_entity.id
_entity.type
_entity.pdbx_description
1 polymer ?
#
loop_
_entity_poly.entity_id
_entity_poly.type
_entity_poly.pdbx_seq_one_letter_code
_entity_poly.pdbx_strand_id
1 'polypeptide(L)'
;MAEEAVAVASRINAISKAITIEGQLSKERIEADATADRDYDKALAVRGLAYRDLGMPVTLIPSQAKGDACDEKYKMLVAKGMLKAHWERLKYLEAQMNAQQSIYRHLTHT
;
A
#
# COMPACT_ATOMS: atom_id res chain seq x y z
N MET A 1 9.98 24.44 -29.29
CA MET A 1 9.08 25.36 -28.57
C MET A 1 7.64 24.84 -28.54
N ALA A 2 6.80 25.07 -29.56
CA ALA A 2 5.37 24.69 -29.50
C ALA A 2 5.15 23.16 -29.44
N GLU A 3 5.89 22.38 -30.24
CA GLU A 3 5.80 20.92 -30.26
C GLU A 3 6.25 20.29 -28.93
N GLU A 4 7.30 20.82 -28.31
CA GLU A 4 7.81 20.39 -27.01
C GLU A 4 6.83 20.70 -25.87
N ALA A 5 6.19 21.87 -25.90
CA ALA A 5 5.16 22.23 -24.94
C ALA A 5 3.95 21.29 -25.02
N VAL A 6 3.52 20.91 -26.24
CA VAL A 6 2.45 19.93 -26.47
C VAL A 6 2.84 18.55 -25.93
N ALA A 7 4.09 18.12 -26.14
CA ALA A 7 4.59 16.85 -25.62
C ALA A 7 4.60 16.81 -24.08
N VAL A 8 5.03 17.89 -23.43
CA VAL A 8 5.02 18.01 -21.95
C VAL A 8 3.58 18.03 -21.42
N ALA A 9 2.67 18.76 -22.05
CA ALA A 9 1.25 18.76 -21.68
C ALA A 9 0.62 17.36 -21.75
N SER A 10 0.96 16.58 -22.78
CA SER A 10 0.53 15.18 -22.91
C SER A 10 1.02 14.32 -21.73
N ARG A 11 2.28 14.49 -21.31
CA ARG A 11 2.85 13.78 -20.14
C ARG A 11 2.16 14.17 -18.83
N ILE A 12 1.87 15.46 -18.63
CA ILE A 12 1.11 15.94 -17.46
C ILE A 12 -0.27 15.26 -17.41
N ASN A 13 -0.96 15.19 -18.53
CA ASN A 13 -2.25 14.49 -18.62
C ASN A 13 -2.14 12.99 -18.31
N ALA A 14 -1.08 12.33 -18.79
CA ALA A 14 -0.83 10.92 -18.47
C ALA A 14 -0.60 10.70 -16.97
N ILE A 15 0.20 11.56 -16.33
CA ILE A 15 0.47 11.49 -14.88
C ILE A 15 -0.81 11.77 -14.08
N SER A 16 -1.60 12.77 -14.47
CA SER A 16 -2.87 13.10 -13.81
C SER A 16 -3.87 11.93 -13.87
N LYS A 17 -3.96 11.24 -15.01
CA LYS A 17 -4.76 10.00 -15.12
C LYS A 17 -4.24 8.90 -14.20
N ALA A 18 -2.92 8.71 -14.14
CA ALA A 18 -2.31 7.72 -13.25
C ALA A 18 -2.61 8.03 -11.76
N ILE A 19 -2.49 9.29 -11.33
CA ILE A 19 -2.85 9.73 -9.97
C ILE A 19 -4.33 9.43 -9.68
N THR A 20 -5.23 9.68 -10.65
CA THR A 20 -6.66 9.40 -10.48
C THR A 20 -6.92 7.91 -10.26
N ILE A 21 -6.28 7.05 -11.04
CA ILE A 21 -6.39 5.59 -10.92
C ILE A 21 -5.86 5.14 -9.54
N GLU A 22 -4.69 5.60 -9.13
CA GLU A 22 -4.13 5.29 -7.80
C GLU A 22 -5.03 5.82 -6.67
N GLY A 23 -5.64 7.00 -6.84
CA GLY A 23 -6.63 7.53 -5.91
C GLY A 23 -7.83 6.60 -5.72
N GLN A 24 -8.36 6.04 -6.81
CA GLN A 24 -9.48 5.08 -6.77
C GLN A 24 -9.10 3.77 -6.08
N LEU A 25 -7.88 3.28 -6.28
CA LEU A 25 -7.37 2.05 -5.65
C LEU A 25 -7.07 2.22 -4.16
N SER A 26 -6.92 3.45 -3.67
CA SER A 26 -6.49 3.73 -2.29
C SER A 26 -7.42 3.10 -1.25
N LYS A 27 -8.74 3.17 -1.46
CA LYS A 27 -9.72 2.58 -0.56
C LYS A 27 -9.55 1.07 -0.42
N GLU A 28 -9.44 0.37 -1.55
CA GLU A 28 -9.26 -1.09 -1.58
C GLU A 28 -7.97 -1.51 -0.85
N ARG A 29 -6.87 -0.78 -1.05
CA ARG A 29 -5.59 -1.08 -0.39
C ARG A 29 -5.65 -0.87 1.12
N ILE A 30 -6.33 0.18 1.58
CA ILE A 30 -6.55 0.44 3.01
C ILE A 30 -7.44 -0.64 3.63
N GLU A 31 -8.53 -1.02 2.95
CA GLU A 31 -9.43 -2.08 3.42
C GLU A 31 -8.74 -3.44 3.47
N ALA A 32 -7.89 -3.76 2.48
CA ALA A 32 -7.12 -4.99 2.46
C ALA A 32 -6.12 -5.06 3.63
N ASP A 33 -5.43 -3.96 3.94
CA ASP A 33 -4.52 -3.87 5.07
C ASP A 33 -5.25 -4.06 6.41
N ALA A 34 -6.34 -3.32 6.62
CA ALA A 34 -7.13 -3.40 7.84
C ALA A 34 -7.76 -4.80 8.03
N THR A 35 -8.21 -5.43 6.94
CA THR A 35 -8.78 -6.77 6.97
C THR A 35 -7.72 -7.81 7.32
N ALA A 36 -6.54 -7.73 6.72
CA ALA A 36 -5.46 -8.68 6.98
C ALA A 36 -4.92 -8.57 8.41
N ASP A 37 -4.83 -7.35 8.95
CA ASP A 37 -4.49 -7.10 10.36
C ASP A 37 -5.52 -7.76 11.30
N ARG A 38 -6.81 -7.47 11.08
CA ARG A 38 -7.90 -8.05 11.88
C ARG A 38 -7.90 -9.57 11.83
N ASP A 39 -7.70 -10.15 10.65
CA ASP A 39 -7.75 -11.59 10.46
C ASP A 39 -6.55 -12.29 11.14
N TYR A 40 -5.36 -11.70 11.08
CA TYR A 40 -4.19 -12.19 11.81
C TYR A 40 -4.40 -12.15 13.33
N ASP A 41 -4.88 -11.03 13.87
CA ASP A 41 -5.13 -10.88 15.31
C ASP A 41 -6.18 -11.89 15.80
N LYS A 42 -7.26 -12.06 15.04
CA LYS A 42 -8.29 -13.06 15.33
C LYS A 42 -7.71 -14.47 15.32
N ALA A 43 -6.90 -14.80 14.32
CA ALA A 43 -6.32 -16.13 14.18
C ALA A 43 -5.33 -16.42 15.32
N LEU A 44 -4.52 -15.44 15.73
CA LEU A 44 -3.64 -15.55 16.88
C LEU A 44 -4.41 -15.81 18.17
N ALA A 45 -5.49 -15.06 18.40
CA ALA A 45 -6.32 -15.19 19.60
C ALA A 45 -7.02 -16.56 19.67
N VAL A 46 -7.63 -17.00 18.57
CA VAL A 46 -8.31 -18.31 18.48
C VAL A 46 -7.33 -19.45 18.75
N ARG A 47 -6.16 -19.43 18.09
CA ARG A 47 -5.11 -20.45 18.31
C ARG A 47 -4.59 -20.42 19.75
N GLY A 48 -4.37 -19.22 20.30
CA GLY A 48 -3.93 -19.06 21.69
C GLY A 48 -4.91 -19.66 22.71
N LEU A 49 -6.21 -19.45 22.51
CA LEU A 49 -7.25 -20.07 23.34
C LEU A 49 -7.27 -21.59 23.18
N ALA A 50 -7.19 -22.09 21.94
CA ALA A 50 -7.17 -23.53 21.68
C ALA A 50 -6.00 -24.24 22.39
N TYR A 51 -4.78 -23.68 22.35
CA TYR A 51 -3.65 -24.29 23.06
C TYR A 51 -3.77 -24.22 24.59
N ARG A 52 -4.40 -23.17 25.12
CA ARG A 52 -4.69 -23.09 26.54
C ARG A 52 -5.64 -24.21 26.94
N ASP A 53 -6.67 -24.46 26.15
CA ASP A 53 -7.65 -25.52 26.41
C ASP A 53 -7.03 -26.92 26.22
N LEU A 54 -6.00 -27.07 25.39
CA LEU A 54 -5.19 -28.28 25.26
C LEU A 54 -4.18 -28.50 26.41
N GLY A 55 -4.13 -27.60 27.41
CA GLY A 55 -3.23 -27.71 28.55
C GLY A 55 -1.76 -27.42 28.22
N MET A 56 -1.48 -26.72 27.11
CA MET A 56 -0.12 -26.34 26.73
C MET A 56 0.50 -25.41 27.80
N PRO A 57 1.80 -25.56 28.11
CA PRO A 57 2.49 -24.63 28.99
C PRO A 57 2.37 -23.19 28.50
N VAL A 58 1.97 -22.27 29.39
CA VAL A 58 1.68 -20.87 29.07
C VAL A 58 2.86 -20.17 28.37
N THR A 59 4.09 -20.56 28.67
CA THR A 59 5.30 -20.02 28.05
C THR A 59 5.46 -20.41 26.57
N LEU A 60 4.88 -21.53 26.14
CA LEU A 60 4.98 -22.05 24.76
C LEU A 60 3.82 -21.61 23.87
N ILE A 61 2.67 -21.26 24.45
CA ILE A 61 1.46 -20.85 23.71
C ILE A 61 1.76 -19.69 22.73
N PRO A 62 2.42 -18.58 23.12
CA PRO A 62 2.64 -17.46 22.21
C PRO A 62 3.53 -17.82 21.02
N SER A 63 4.56 -18.64 21.24
CA SER A 63 5.46 -19.10 20.16
C SER A 63 4.72 -20.02 19.19
N GLN A 64 3.94 -20.97 19.70
CA GLN A 64 3.21 -21.91 18.85
C GLN A 64 2.09 -21.22 18.08
N ALA A 65 1.28 -20.38 18.75
CA ALA A 65 0.21 -19.63 18.10
C ALA A 65 0.72 -18.69 17.00
N LYS A 66 1.91 -18.09 17.16
CA LYS A 66 2.57 -17.29 16.11
C LYS A 66 3.07 -18.16 14.96
N GLY A 67 3.62 -19.34 15.26
CA GLY A 67 4.09 -20.29 14.25
C GLY A 67 2.94 -20.78 13.37
N ASP A 68 1.84 -21.18 13.99
CA ASP A 68 0.65 -21.68 13.29
C ASP A 68 -0.15 -20.55 12.61
N ALA A 69 0.06 -19.29 13.01
CA ALA A 69 -0.48 -18.10 12.35
C ALA A 69 0.42 -17.46 11.29
N CYS A 70 1.40 -18.22 10.78
CA CYS A 70 2.37 -17.69 9.82
C CYS A 70 1.72 -17.29 8.48
N ASP A 71 0.68 -18.01 8.03
CA ASP A 71 -0.01 -17.71 6.77
C ASP A 71 -0.80 -16.40 6.84
N GLU A 72 -1.54 -16.16 7.92
CA GLU A 72 -2.24 -14.89 8.12
C GLU A 72 -1.24 -13.75 8.31
N LYS A 73 -0.13 -14.01 9.02
CA LYS A 73 0.95 -13.04 9.17
C LYS A 73 1.59 -12.67 7.83
N TYR A 74 1.79 -13.65 6.95
CA TYR A 74 2.31 -13.41 5.61
C TYR A 74 1.36 -12.51 4.81
N LYS A 75 0.06 -12.81 4.80
CA LYS A 75 -0.96 -11.99 4.11
C LYS A 75 -0.98 -10.56 4.64
N MET A 76 -0.91 -10.40 5.96
CA MET A 76 -0.82 -9.10 6.64
C MET A 76 0.40 -8.31 6.19
N LEU A 77 1.59 -8.93 6.19
CA LEU A 77 2.82 -8.27 5.77
C LEU A 77 2.81 -7.86 4.29
N VAL A 78 2.22 -8.70 3.43
CA VAL A 78 2.04 -8.38 2.01
C VAL A 78 1.10 -7.19 1.84
N ALA A 79 -0.04 -7.17 2.54
CA ALA A 79 -0.99 -6.07 2.49
C ALA A 79 -0.36 -4.74 2.95
N LYS A 80 0.39 -4.76 4.07
CA LYS A 80 1.17 -3.61 4.56
C LYS A 80 2.19 -3.11 3.56
N GLY A 81 2.95 -4.04 2.98
CA GLY A 81 3.94 -3.74 1.95
C GLY A 81 3.31 -3.10 0.71
N MET A 82 2.18 -3.63 0.25
CA MET A 82 1.43 -3.09 -0.88
C MET A 82 0.88 -1.69 -0.60
N LEU A 83 0.28 -1.47 0.58
CA LEU A 83 -0.24 -0.16 0.96
C LEU A 83 0.90 0.87 1.09
N LYS A 84 2.06 0.48 1.62
CA LYS A 84 3.22 1.37 1.66
C LYS A 84 3.72 1.71 0.25
N ALA A 85 3.86 0.71 -0.62
CA ALA A 85 4.28 0.91 -2.00
C ALA A 85 3.31 1.81 -2.78
N HIS A 86 2.00 1.67 -2.52
CA HIS A 86 0.94 2.51 -3.04
C HIS A 86 1.16 4.00 -2.72
N TRP A 87 1.37 4.32 -1.45
CA TRP A 87 1.63 5.70 -1.02
C TRP A 87 2.93 6.27 -1.58
N GLU A 88 4.00 5.49 -1.62
CA GLU A 88 5.27 5.93 -2.23
C GLU A 88 5.12 6.19 -3.73
N ARG A 89 4.31 5.38 -4.44
CA ARG A 89 4.00 5.61 -5.85
C ARG A 89 3.23 6.91 -6.07
N LEU A 90 2.23 7.21 -5.24
CA LEU A 90 1.50 8.48 -5.30
C LEU A 90 2.44 9.69 -5.15
N LYS A 91 3.31 9.67 -4.14
CA LYS A 91 4.32 10.72 -3.94
C LYS A 91 5.24 10.87 -5.16
N TYR A 92 5.67 9.76 -5.75
CA TYR A 92 6.51 9.78 -6.93
C TYR A 92 5.79 10.38 -8.15
N LEU A 93 4.51 10.07 -8.34
CA LEU A 93 3.70 10.66 -9.41
C LEU A 93 3.48 12.16 -9.20
N GLU A 94 3.21 12.61 -7.98
CA GLU A 94 3.10 14.03 -7.64
C GLU A 94 4.40 14.80 -7.91
N ALA A 95 5.55 14.23 -7.52
CA ALA A 95 6.85 14.82 -7.79
C ALA A 95 7.12 14.97 -9.29
N GLN A 96 6.78 13.94 -10.09
CA GLN A 96 6.89 14.02 -11.55
C GLN A 96 5.94 15.06 -12.14
N MET A 97 4.70 15.15 -11.65
CA MET A 97 3.73 16.14 -12.12
C MET A 97 4.26 17.56 -11.89
N ASN A 98 4.77 17.85 -10.69
CA ASN A 98 5.35 19.15 -10.35
C ASN A 98 6.56 19.49 -11.23
N ALA A 99 7.44 18.51 -11.48
CA ALA A 99 8.59 18.70 -12.37
C ALA A 99 8.13 19.03 -13.81
N GLN A 100 7.17 18.30 -14.36
CA GLN A 100 6.66 18.55 -15.72
C GLN A 100 5.92 19.89 -15.82
N GLN A 101 5.16 20.29 -14.80
CA GLN A 101 4.49 21.61 -14.76
C GLN A 101 5.51 22.76 -14.74
N SER A 102 6.63 22.60 -14.02
CA SER A 102 7.72 23.57 -14.03
C SER A 102 8.34 23.71 -15.43
N ILE A 103 8.66 22.57 -16.07
CA ILE A 103 9.18 22.54 -17.46
C ILE A 103 8.19 23.20 -18.42
N TYR A 104 6.90 22.87 -18.32
CA TYR A 104 5.86 23.46 -19.17
C TYR A 104 5.83 24.98 -19.05
N ARG A 105 5.87 25.50 -17.82
CA ARG A 105 5.89 26.95 -17.57
C ARG A 105 7.10 27.63 -18.21
N HIS A 106 8.28 27.00 -18.14
CA HIS A 106 9.46 27.53 -18.82
C HIS A 106 9.28 27.58 -20.34
N LEU A 107 8.69 26.55 -20.95
CA LEU A 107 8.50 26.48 -22.40
C LEU A 107 7.41 27.42 -22.95
N THR A 108 6.46 27.87 -22.13
CA THR A 108 5.34 28.72 -22.58
C THR A 108 5.49 30.19 -22.22
N HIS A 109 6.32 30.53 -21.23
CA HIS A 109 6.50 31.91 -20.74
C HIS A 109 7.90 32.49 -21.03
N THR A 110 8.71 31.78 -21.82
CA THR A 110 9.90 32.32 -22.49
C THR A 110 9.65 32.43 -23.99
#